data_AF-A0A7D5TMU0-F1
#
_entry.id   AF-A0A7D5TMU0-F1
#
_cell.length_a   1.000
_cell.length_b   1.000
_cell.length_c   1.000
_cell.angle_alpha   90.00
_cell.angle_beta   90.00
_cell.angle_gamma   90.00
#
_symmetry.space_group_name_H-M   'P 1'
#
loop_
_entity.id
_entity.type
_entity.pdbx_description
1 polymer ?
#
loop_
_entity_poly.entity_id
_entity_poly.type
_entity_poly.pdbx_seq_one_letter_code
_entity_poly.pdbx_strand_id
1 'polypeptide(L)'
;MYQCRRRTVLTGLASLVALSGCSFEESSPERPTRSQPNETTTRNRSPPKISSTTEKATQTPELSVREVLPEEGDDWTLLDTGDVVPAPLTAESHIRGDYRGPNGTDFRVIVIKLPRPGVANFNAERLACEAQWSVALQYRAFAIAASTGTTQKEFTPEHPPQMTQTAIPDTSAEARQLLQQSPVLSQEIIEDNEIDSC
;
A
#
# COMPACT_ATOMS: atom_id res chain seq x y z
N MET A 1 -6.25 -48.88 31.23
CA MET A 1 -5.43 -48.06 32.16
C MET A 1 -3.98 -48.38 31.91
N TYR A 2 -3.14 -47.41 31.56
CA TYR A 2 -1.68 -47.54 31.55
C TYR A 2 -1.06 -46.28 32.15
N GLN A 3 0.03 -46.46 32.89
CA GLN A 3 0.57 -45.47 33.82
C GLN A 3 1.47 -44.41 33.16
N CYS A 4 1.52 -43.27 33.84
CA CYS A 4 2.33 -42.10 33.55
C CYS A 4 3.84 -42.42 33.42
N ARG A 5 4.53 -41.73 32.50
CA ARG A 5 5.97 -41.48 32.65
C ARG A 5 6.36 -40.09 32.16
N ARG A 6 6.42 -39.13 33.08
CA ARG A 6 7.10 -37.84 32.86
C ARG A 6 8.60 -38.10 32.66
N ARG A 7 9.20 -37.49 31.64
CA ARG A 7 10.64 -37.20 31.60
C ARG A 7 10.88 -35.81 31.03
N THR A 8 11.17 -34.88 31.93
CA THR A 8 11.74 -33.57 31.61
C THR A 8 13.19 -33.77 31.15
N VAL A 9 13.59 -33.12 30.06
CA VAL A 9 15.01 -32.83 29.78
C VAL A 9 15.09 -31.36 29.35
N LEU A 10 15.86 -30.59 30.11
CA LEU A 10 16.08 -29.16 29.91
C LEU A 10 17.54 -28.99 29.42
N THR A 11 17.70 -28.67 28.15
CA THR A 11 18.95 -28.26 27.47
C THR A 11 18.51 -27.57 26.18
N GLY A 12 18.81 -26.31 25.87
CA GLY A 12 19.74 -25.38 26.50
C GLY A 12 20.96 -25.16 25.61
N LEU A 13 20.99 -24.04 24.89
CA LEU A 13 22.20 -23.35 24.42
C LEU A 13 21.80 -21.98 23.85
N ALA A 14 22.46 -20.93 24.33
CA ALA A 14 22.34 -19.58 23.79
C ALA A 14 23.30 -19.42 22.61
N SER A 15 22.85 -18.72 21.55
CA SER A 15 23.73 -18.24 20.48
C SER A 15 23.91 -16.73 20.60
N LEU A 16 25.17 -16.31 20.57
CA LEU A 16 25.61 -14.94 20.84
C LEU A 16 25.38 -13.96 19.70
N VAL A 17 25.34 -12.69 20.08
CA VAL A 17 25.27 -11.50 19.23
C VAL A 17 26.44 -11.42 18.25
N ALA A 18 26.17 -11.03 17.00
CA ALA A 18 27.16 -10.44 16.10
C ALA A 18 26.58 -9.15 15.48
N LEU A 19 26.88 -8.01 16.10
CA LEU A 19 26.63 -6.68 15.54
C LEU A 19 27.83 -6.30 14.67
N SER A 20 27.68 -6.37 13.34
CA SER A 20 28.65 -5.83 12.39
C SER A 20 28.10 -4.54 11.78
N GLY A 21 28.41 -3.40 12.42
CA GLY A 21 28.20 -2.09 11.83
C GLY A 21 29.36 -1.74 10.89
N CYS A 22 29.04 -1.23 9.70
CA CYS A 22 30.03 -0.56 8.85
C CYS A 22 29.86 0.96 9.00
N SER A 23 30.84 1.60 9.63
CA SER A 23 30.91 3.06 9.71
C SER A 23 31.54 3.64 8.44
N PHE A 24 30.85 4.62 7.87
CA PHE A 24 31.37 5.89 7.37
C PHE A 24 32.84 5.94 6.89
N GLU A 25 33.05 6.18 5.60
CA GLU A 25 34.31 6.72 5.08
C GLU A 25 34.03 8.06 4.39
N GLU A 26 34.60 9.14 4.94
CA GLU A 26 34.44 10.51 4.49
C GLU A 26 35.63 10.91 3.62
N SER A 27 35.38 11.40 2.40
CA SER A 27 36.43 11.72 1.42
C SER A 27 36.25 13.12 0.81
N SER A 28 36.57 14.15 1.60
CA SER A 28 36.85 15.50 1.08
C SER A 28 38.34 15.65 0.76
N PRO A 29 38.73 16.10 -0.44
CA PRO A 29 40.08 16.61 -0.71
C PRO A 29 40.15 18.14 -0.59
N GLU A 30 41.31 18.63 -0.14
CA GLU A 30 41.56 20.02 0.22
C GLU A 30 41.86 20.98 -0.94
N ARG A 31 41.88 22.27 -0.59
CA ARG A 31 42.17 23.48 -1.38
C ARG A 31 43.63 23.58 -1.84
N PRO A 32 43.93 24.35 -2.91
CA PRO A 32 44.53 25.69 -2.71
C PRO A 32 44.09 26.74 -3.78
N THR A 33 44.63 27.97 -3.90
CA THR A 33 44.84 29.11 -2.95
C THR A 33 45.30 30.36 -3.75
N ARG A 34 44.99 31.60 -3.29
CA ARG A 34 45.50 32.94 -3.79
C ARG A 34 44.94 33.41 -5.16
N SER A 35 44.81 34.72 -5.49
CA SER A 35 45.19 36.00 -4.84
C SER A 35 44.18 37.15 -5.16
N GLN A 36 44.15 38.19 -4.32
CA GLN A 36 43.68 39.57 -4.62
C GLN A 36 44.72 40.33 -5.50
N PRO A 37 44.47 41.53 -6.12
CA PRO A 37 43.93 42.74 -5.46
C PRO A 37 43.03 43.69 -6.31
N ASN A 38 42.50 44.75 -5.65
CA ASN A 38 42.16 46.14 -6.08
C ASN A 38 41.51 46.45 -7.46
N GLU A 39 40.69 47.49 -7.68
CA GLU A 39 39.92 48.43 -6.83
C GLU A 39 39.06 49.33 -7.77
N THR A 40 38.06 50.03 -7.23
CA THR A 40 37.38 51.22 -7.82
C THR A 40 36.30 51.02 -8.91
N THR A 41 35.14 51.66 -8.65
CA THR A 41 34.24 52.40 -9.58
C THR A 41 32.77 51.96 -9.54
N THR A 42 32.00 52.73 -8.76
CA THR A 42 30.60 53.14 -8.96
C THR A 42 29.73 52.34 -9.94
N ARG A 43 28.75 51.59 -9.40
CA ARG A 43 27.54 51.24 -10.16
C ARG A 43 26.28 51.27 -9.31
N ASN A 44 25.58 52.39 -9.36
CA ASN A 44 24.20 52.48 -8.90
C ASN A 44 23.30 51.71 -9.88
N ARG A 45 22.90 50.48 -9.53
CA ARG A 45 21.87 49.72 -10.24
C ARG A 45 21.23 48.72 -9.28
N SER A 46 20.00 49.00 -8.87
CA SER A 46 19.15 48.01 -8.20
C SER A 46 19.05 46.76 -9.08
N PRO A 47 19.19 45.53 -8.53
CA PRO A 47 18.87 44.34 -9.29
C PRO A 47 17.40 44.38 -9.69
N PRO A 48 17.04 43.95 -10.92
CA PRO A 48 15.63 43.81 -11.27
C PRO A 48 15.00 42.82 -10.31
N LYS A 49 13.85 43.19 -9.74
CA LYS A 49 13.04 42.29 -8.93
C LYS A 49 12.60 41.14 -9.82
N ILE A 50 13.30 40.02 -9.76
CA ILE A 50 12.84 38.76 -10.35
C ILE A 50 11.56 38.44 -9.59
N SER A 51 10.41 38.72 -10.20
CA SER A 51 9.16 38.12 -9.79
C SER A 51 9.32 36.63 -10.09
N SER A 52 9.80 35.89 -9.08
CA SER A 52 9.48 34.48 -8.95
C SER A 52 7.97 34.40 -8.80
N THR A 53 7.28 34.37 -9.94
CA THR A 53 5.93 33.84 -10.05
C THR A 53 6.05 32.40 -9.59
N THR A 54 5.83 32.17 -8.30
CA THR A 54 5.61 30.82 -7.78
C THR A 54 4.37 30.32 -8.47
N GLU A 55 4.56 29.58 -9.56
CA GLU A 55 3.54 28.73 -10.13
C GLU A 55 3.05 27.86 -8.98
N LYS A 56 1.84 28.19 -8.52
CA LYS A 56 1.19 27.47 -7.43
C LYS A 56 0.82 26.12 -8.00
N ALA A 57 1.78 25.19 -7.96
CA ALA A 57 1.60 23.82 -8.41
C ALA A 57 0.28 23.32 -7.80
N THR A 58 -0.68 23.01 -8.68
CA THR A 58 -2.00 22.56 -8.27
C THR A 58 -1.85 21.18 -7.67
N GLN A 59 -1.53 21.14 -6.37
CA GLN A 59 -1.45 19.91 -5.61
C GLN A 59 -2.84 19.27 -5.68
N THR A 60 -2.92 18.12 -6.34
CA THR A 60 -4.13 17.32 -6.38
C THR A 60 -4.57 17.04 -4.95
N PRO A 61 -5.87 17.22 -4.59
CA PRO A 61 -6.34 16.98 -3.24
C PRO A 61 -5.90 15.61 -2.71
N GLU A 62 -5.46 15.60 -1.46
CA GLU A 62 -5.11 14.38 -0.75
C GLU A 62 -6.39 13.59 -0.47
N LEU A 63 -6.48 12.39 -1.04
CA LEU A 63 -7.61 11.50 -0.83
C LEU A 63 -7.43 10.70 0.48
N SER A 64 -8.55 10.42 1.13
CA SER A 64 -8.68 9.46 2.22
C SER A 64 -9.06 8.07 1.72
N VAL A 65 -8.85 7.04 2.55
CA VAL A 65 -9.28 5.67 2.22
C VAL A 65 -10.80 5.51 2.14
N ARG A 66 -11.57 6.39 2.79
CA ARG A 66 -13.05 6.37 2.76
C ARG A 66 -13.62 6.89 1.44
N GLU A 67 -13.00 7.89 0.83
CA GLU A 67 -13.44 8.44 -0.47
C GLU A 67 -13.15 7.50 -1.64
N VAL A 68 -12.24 6.53 -1.47
CA VAL A 68 -11.90 5.52 -2.46
C VAL A 68 -12.75 4.24 -2.30
N LEU A 69 -13.27 3.99 -1.11
CA LEU A 69 -14.11 2.84 -0.82
C LEU A 69 -15.48 2.97 -1.53
N PRO A 70 -16.05 1.91 -2.13
CA PRO A 70 -17.35 1.96 -2.80
C PRO A 70 -18.50 2.42 -1.90
N GLU A 71 -19.41 3.21 -2.47
CA GLU A 71 -20.68 3.57 -1.83
C GLU A 71 -21.71 2.42 -1.94
N GLU A 72 -22.81 2.53 -1.17
CA GLU A 72 -23.98 1.67 -1.35
C GLU A 72 -24.91 2.26 -2.41
N GLY A 73 -25.52 1.42 -3.24
CA GLY A 73 -26.22 1.84 -4.46
C GLY A 73 -26.27 0.72 -5.49
N ASP A 74 -27.08 0.87 -6.54
CA ASP A 74 -27.20 -0.10 -7.65
C ASP A 74 -27.29 -1.58 -7.18
N ASP A 75 -28.20 -1.84 -6.24
CA ASP A 75 -28.44 -3.12 -5.56
C ASP A 75 -27.27 -3.69 -4.72
N TRP A 76 -26.18 -2.92 -4.53
CA TRP A 76 -25.13 -3.21 -3.54
C TRP A 76 -25.50 -2.65 -2.16
N THR A 77 -25.43 -3.51 -1.15
CA THR A 77 -25.65 -3.15 0.26
C THR A 77 -24.33 -3.21 1.04
N LEU A 78 -23.95 -2.14 1.73
CA LEU A 78 -22.83 -2.15 2.66
C LEU A 78 -23.23 -2.88 3.95
N LEU A 79 -22.52 -3.97 4.29
CA LEU A 79 -22.80 -4.81 5.45
C LEU A 79 -22.01 -4.40 6.70
N ASP A 80 -20.72 -4.10 6.54
CA ASP A 80 -19.80 -3.72 7.61
C ASP A 80 -18.64 -2.87 7.07
N THR A 81 -18.04 -2.05 7.94
CA THR A 81 -16.76 -1.40 7.67
C THR A 81 -15.81 -1.53 8.86
N GLY A 82 -14.53 -1.71 8.59
CA GLY A 82 -13.53 -1.82 9.64
C GLY A 82 -12.11 -1.72 9.14
N ASP A 83 -11.17 -2.15 9.97
CA ASP A 83 -9.75 -2.17 9.62
C ASP A 83 -9.40 -3.38 8.73
N VAL A 84 -8.33 -3.21 7.93
CA VAL A 84 -7.70 -4.30 7.20
C VAL A 84 -6.76 -5.02 8.18
N VAL A 85 -6.97 -6.32 8.39
CA VAL A 85 -6.19 -7.12 9.34
C VAL A 85 -5.70 -8.40 8.65
N PRO A 86 -4.37 -8.62 8.53
CA PRO A 86 -3.29 -7.67 8.83
C PRO A 86 -3.15 -6.58 7.75
N ALA A 87 -2.86 -5.35 8.16
CA ALA A 87 -2.40 -4.30 7.25
C ALA A 87 -0.86 -4.32 7.10
N PRO A 88 -0.30 -3.86 5.96
CA PRO A 88 1.13 -3.63 5.81
C PRO A 88 1.66 -2.65 6.87
N LEU A 89 2.82 -2.91 7.46
CA LEU A 89 3.46 -2.01 8.43
C LEU A 89 3.79 -0.61 7.88
N THR A 90 3.82 -0.48 6.55
CA THR A 90 4.02 0.78 5.82
C THR A 90 2.72 1.53 5.53
N ALA A 91 1.55 0.98 5.85
CA ALA A 91 0.27 1.64 5.59
C ALA A 91 0.11 2.91 6.44
N GLU A 92 -0.23 4.02 5.78
CA GLU A 92 -0.56 5.29 6.44
C GLU A 92 -2.01 5.27 6.95
N SER A 93 -2.88 4.57 6.23
CA SER A 93 -4.28 4.35 6.57
C SER A 93 -4.81 3.16 5.78
N HIS A 94 -5.86 2.51 6.28
CA HIS A 94 -6.51 1.39 5.60
C HIS A 94 -7.99 1.32 5.99
N ILE A 95 -8.82 0.78 5.10
CA ILE A 95 -10.21 0.44 5.41
C ILE A 95 -10.65 -0.81 4.65
N ARG A 96 -11.54 -1.56 5.26
CA ARG A 96 -12.26 -2.70 4.72
C ARG A 96 -13.74 -2.33 4.64
N GLY A 97 -14.38 -2.64 3.52
CA GLY A 97 -15.84 -2.70 3.40
C GLY A 97 -16.26 -4.12 3.04
N ASP A 98 -17.29 -4.64 3.70
CA ASP A 98 -17.96 -5.88 3.34
C ASP A 98 -19.32 -5.54 2.72
N TYR A 99 -19.63 -6.10 1.55
CA TYR A 99 -20.79 -5.75 0.73
C TYR A 99 -21.58 -7.00 0.35
N ARG A 100 -22.88 -6.86 0.13
CA ARG A 100 -23.71 -7.83 -0.57
C ARG A 100 -24.12 -7.28 -1.92
N GLY A 101 -23.83 -8.02 -2.99
CA GLY A 101 -24.25 -7.67 -4.35
C GLY A 101 -25.68 -8.13 -4.70
N PRO A 102 -26.20 -7.73 -5.87
CA PRO A 102 -27.57 -8.01 -6.31
C PRO A 102 -27.96 -9.50 -6.29
N ASN A 103 -26.99 -10.38 -6.56
CA ASN A 103 -27.18 -11.83 -6.58
C ASN A 103 -27.15 -12.48 -5.18
N GLY A 104 -27.05 -11.69 -4.11
CA GLY A 104 -26.92 -12.17 -2.73
C GLY A 104 -25.51 -12.63 -2.33
N THR A 105 -24.54 -12.55 -3.26
CA THR A 105 -23.14 -12.88 -3.03
C THR A 105 -22.44 -11.78 -2.22
N ASP A 106 -21.68 -12.19 -1.21
CA ASP A 106 -20.90 -11.27 -0.38
C ASP A 106 -19.50 -11.03 -0.99
N PHE A 107 -19.09 -9.76 -1.02
CA PHE A 107 -17.80 -9.29 -1.49
C PHE A 107 -17.11 -8.49 -0.38
N ARG A 108 -15.78 -8.55 -0.35
CA ARG A 108 -14.94 -7.66 0.44
C ARG A 108 -14.20 -6.72 -0.49
N VAL A 109 -14.08 -5.46 -0.08
CA VAL A 109 -13.18 -4.48 -0.66
C VAL A 109 -12.19 -4.05 0.42
N ILE A 110 -10.92 -3.94 0.06
CA ILE A 110 -9.89 -3.33 0.89
C ILE A 110 -9.24 -2.16 0.14
N VAL A 111 -8.97 -1.09 0.87
CA VAL A 111 -8.24 0.09 0.40
C VAL A 111 -7.12 0.37 1.39
N ILE A 112 -5.88 0.39 0.92
CA ILE A 112 -4.68 0.60 1.74
C ILE A 112 -3.91 1.79 1.17
N LYS A 113 -3.85 2.90 1.92
CA LYS A 113 -3.03 4.07 1.59
C LYS A 113 -1.60 3.84 2.06
N LEU A 114 -0.64 4.05 1.16
CA LEU A 114 0.78 3.78 1.37
C LEU A 114 1.60 5.05 1.03
N PRO A 115 2.86 5.17 1.48
CA PRO A 115 3.55 6.47 1.47
C PRO A 115 3.98 6.98 0.08
N ARG A 116 3.87 6.14 -0.96
CA ARG A 116 4.22 6.48 -2.34
C ARG A 116 3.67 5.43 -3.33
N PRO A 117 3.38 5.82 -4.59
CA PRO A 117 2.85 4.90 -5.61
C PRO A 117 3.64 3.60 -5.80
N GLY A 118 4.97 3.64 -5.81
CA GLY A 118 5.78 2.42 -5.96
C GLY A 118 5.62 1.40 -4.82
N VAL A 119 5.23 1.84 -3.62
CA VAL A 119 4.89 0.92 -2.51
C VAL A 119 3.45 0.44 -2.64
N ALA A 120 2.55 1.26 -3.16
CA ALA A 120 1.19 0.86 -3.51
C ALA A 120 1.17 -0.22 -4.59
N ASN A 121 1.93 -0.05 -5.67
CA ASN A 121 2.06 -1.03 -6.75
C ASN A 121 2.54 -2.38 -6.23
N PHE A 122 3.64 -2.39 -5.46
CA PHE A 122 4.15 -3.61 -4.84
C PHE A 122 3.12 -4.30 -3.93
N ASN A 123 2.26 -3.57 -3.22
CA ASN A 123 1.21 -4.20 -2.41
C ASN A 123 0.04 -4.68 -3.29
N ALA A 124 -0.34 -3.97 -4.35
CA ALA A 124 -1.36 -4.42 -5.30
C ALA A 124 -0.93 -5.71 -6.03
N GLU A 125 0.34 -5.82 -6.45
CA GLU A 125 0.94 -7.04 -7.00
C GLU A 125 0.84 -8.23 -6.03
N ARG A 126 1.10 -8.00 -4.73
CA ARG A 126 0.93 -9.06 -3.71
C ARG A 126 -0.53 -9.44 -3.48
N LEU A 127 -1.46 -8.49 -3.59
CA LEU A 127 -2.90 -8.78 -3.53
C LEU A 127 -3.35 -9.63 -4.74
N ALA A 128 -2.90 -9.30 -5.95
CA ALA A 128 -3.16 -10.09 -7.15
C ALA A 128 -2.53 -11.50 -7.07
N CYS A 129 -1.22 -11.58 -6.83
CA CYS A 129 -0.44 -12.80 -7.08
C CYS A 129 -0.21 -13.68 -5.83
N GLU A 130 0.03 -13.09 -4.66
CA GLU A 130 0.23 -13.88 -3.44
C GLU A 130 -1.11 -14.24 -2.78
N ALA A 131 -2.01 -13.27 -2.63
CA ALA A 131 -3.30 -13.44 -1.97
C ALA A 131 -4.45 -13.83 -2.92
N GLN A 132 -4.27 -13.72 -4.24
CA GLN A 132 -5.25 -14.15 -5.26
C GLN A 132 -6.64 -13.52 -5.05
N TRP A 133 -6.65 -12.19 -4.94
CA TRP A 133 -7.88 -11.40 -5.03
C TRP A 133 -8.39 -11.37 -6.47
N SER A 134 -9.71 -11.48 -6.67
CA SER A 134 -10.34 -11.49 -7.99
C SER A 134 -10.05 -10.25 -8.85
N VAL A 135 -9.87 -9.10 -8.20
CA VAL A 135 -9.40 -7.83 -8.79
C VAL A 135 -8.49 -7.16 -7.78
N ALA A 136 -7.32 -6.70 -8.21
CA ALA A 136 -6.44 -5.82 -7.45
C ALA A 136 -5.84 -4.75 -8.37
N LEU A 137 -5.75 -3.51 -7.90
CA LEU A 137 -5.32 -2.36 -8.70
C LEU A 137 -4.52 -1.34 -7.88
N GLN A 138 -3.65 -0.59 -8.55
CA GLN A 138 -2.88 0.51 -7.94
C GLN A 138 -3.40 1.87 -8.43
N TYR A 139 -4.10 2.62 -7.59
CA TYR A 139 -4.49 3.99 -7.92
C TYR A 139 -3.73 5.00 -7.07
N ARG A 140 -2.91 5.86 -7.69
CA ARG A 140 -2.01 6.81 -7.00
C ARG A 140 -1.18 6.09 -5.92
N ALA A 141 -1.38 6.42 -4.65
CA ALA A 141 -0.69 5.84 -3.51
C ALA A 141 -1.54 4.79 -2.76
N PHE A 142 -2.61 4.29 -3.38
CA PHE A 142 -3.50 3.26 -2.84
C PHE A 142 -3.27 1.90 -3.52
N ALA A 143 -3.18 0.85 -2.72
CA ALA A 143 -3.42 -0.51 -3.16
C ALA A 143 -4.88 -0.86 -2.83
N ILE A 144 -5.63 -1.30 -3.83
CA ILE A 144 -7.07 -1.57 -3.74
C ILE A 144 -7.31 -3.00 -4.22
N ALA A 145 -8.18 -3.76 -3.56
CA ALA A 145 -8.60 -5.07 -4.05
C ALA A 145 -10.05 -5.40 -3.68
N ALA A 146 -10.72 -6.16 -4.54
CA ALA A 146 -12.10 -6.61 -4.38
C ALA A 146 -12.25 -8.10 -4.73
N SER A 147 -12.94 -8.86 -3.88
CA SER A 147 -13.15 -10.30 -4.07
C SER A 147 -14.24 -10.87 -3.15
N THR A 148 -14.82 -12.02 -3.50
CA THR A 148 -15.73 -12.81 -2.65
C THR A 148 -15.01 -13.61 -1.54
N GLY A 149 -13.68 -13.66 -1.61
CA GLY A 149 -12.81 -14.38 -0.70
C GLY A 149 -11.35 -14.28 -1.15
N THR A 150 -10.48 -15.14 -0.63
CA THR A 150 -9.20 -15.43 -1.28
C THR A 150 -9.05 -16.93 -1.47
N THR A 151 -8.17 -17.37 -2.36
CA THR A 151 -7.83 -18.80 -2.43
C THR A 151 -7.23 -19.21 -1.09
N GLN A 152 -7.88 -20.14 -0.37
CA GLN A 152 -7.27 -20.76 0.80
C GLN A 152 -6.11 -21.65 0.34
N LYS A 153 -4.90 -21.10 0.33
CA LYS A 153 -3.67 -21.90 0.26
C LYS A 153 -3.52 -22.64 1.59
N GLU A 154 -3.05 -23.88 1.56
CA GLU A 154 -2.65 -24.58 2.78
C GLU A 154 -1.44 -23.86 3.38
N PHE A 155 -1.66 -23.08 4.43
CA PHE A 155 -0.62 -22.30 5.07
C PHE A 155 -0.07 -22.98 6.32
N THR A 156 1.24 -22.90 6.51
CA THR A 156 1.89 -23.19 7.79
C THR A 156 1.51 -22.11 8.83
N PRO A 157 1.66 -22.38 10.15
CA PRO A 157 1.31 -21.41 11.20
C PRO A 157 1.99 -20.04 11.10
N GLU A 158 3.06 -19.95 10.31
CA GLU A 158 3.87 -18.74 10.08
C GLU A 158 3.20 -17.74 9.09
N HIS A 159 2.26 -18.21 8.26
CA HIS A 159 1.62 -17.41 7.20
C HIS A 159 0.09 -17.55 7.25
N PRO A 160 -0.59 -17.14 8.33
CA PRO A 160 -2.03 -17.39 8.50
C PRO A 160 -2.89 -16.86 7.33
N PRO A 161 -3.99 -17.56 6.99
CA PRO A 161 -4.84 -17.21 5.85
C PRO A 161 -5.39 -15.79 5.97
N GLN A 162 -5.30 -15.02 4.88
CA GLN A 162 -5.68 -13.60 4.84
C GLN A 162 -7.21 -13.39 4.80
N MET A 163 -7.98 -14.41 4.39
CA MET A 163 -9.43 -14.48 4.56
C MET A 163 -9.85 -15.89 5.00
N THR A 164 -10.93 -15.97 5.77
CA THR A 164 -11.54 -17.25 6.21
C THR A 164 -12.48 -17.86 5.16
N GLN A 165 -12.80 -17.12 4.09
CA GLN A 165 -13.73 -17.52 3.04
C GLN A 165 -12.96 -17.75 1.73
N THR A 166 -13.19 -18.92 1.13
CA THR A 166 -12.66 -19.25 -0.20
C THR A 166 -13.35 -18.41 -1.26
N ALA A 167 -12.59 -17.84 -2.19
CA ALA A 167 -13.14 -17.10 -3.33
C ALA A 167 -14.07 -17.98 -4.18
N ILE A 168 -15.19 -17.40 -4.62
CA ILE A 168 -16.04 -17.96 -5.66
C ILE A 168 -15.34 -17.68 -7.01
N PRO A 169 -15.19 -18.67 -7.91
CA PRO A 169 -14.55 -18.45 -9.20
C PRO A 169 -15.36 -17.51 -10.10
N ASP A 170 -14.68 -16.92 -11.08
CA ASP A 170 -15.25 -16.10 -12.16
C ASP A 170 -15.95 -14.78 -11.73
N THR A 171 -15.89 -14.39 -10.45
CA THR A 171 -16.55 -13.15 -9.92
C THR A 171 -15.78 -11.84 -10.15
N SER A 172 -14.79 -11.81 -11.06
CA SER A 172 -13.98 -10.59 -11.30
C SER A 172 -14.79 -9.49 -11.98
N ALA A 173 -15.81 -9.83 -12.78
CA ALA A 173 -16.65 -8.82 -13.43
C ALA A 173 -17.50 -8.05 -12.41
N GLU A 174 -18.14 -8.76 -11.48
CA GLU A 174 -18.91 -8.19 -10.37
C GLU A 174 -18.00 -7.42 -9.41
N ALA A 175 -16.78 -7.90 -9.16
CA ALA A 175 -15.80 -7.17 -8.35
C ALA A 175 -15.41 -5.81 -9.00
N ARG A 176 -15.26 -5.74 -10.32
CA ARG A 176 -15.07 -4.46 -11.04
C ARG A 176 -16.32 -3.57 -10.95
N GLN A 177 -17.52 -4.12 -11.10
CA GLN A 177 -18.77 -3.37 -10.96
C GLN A 177 -18.93 -2.77 -9.55
N LEU A 178 -18.55 -3.50 -8.50
CA LEU A 178 -18.51 -2.98 -7.13
C LEU A 178 -17.49 -1.85 -7.00
N LEU A 179 -16.28 -1.99 -7.56
CA LEU A 179 -15.28 -0.93 -7.52
C LEU A 179 -15.72 0.34 -8.27
N GLN A 180 -16.55 0.22 -9.31
CA GLN A 180 -17.14 1.36 -10.03
C GLN A 180 -18.17 2.16 -9.19
N GLN A 181 -18.67 1.60 -8.08
CA GLN A 181 -19.49 2.34 -7.10
C GLN A 181 -18.63 3.24 -6.18
N SER A 182 -17.31 3.29 -6.38
CA SER A 182 -16.44 4.29 -5.75
C SER A 182 -16.61 5.66 -6.42
N PRO A 183 -16.75 6.76 -5.64
CA PRO A 183 -16.76 8.13 -6.18
C PRO A 183 -15.48 8.53 -6.94
N VAL A 184 -14.42 7.73 -6.84
CA VAL A 184 -13.08 8.02 -7.37
C VAL A 184 -12.65 7.07 -8.49
N LEU A 185 -13.17 5.83 -8.54
CA LEU A 185 -12.73 4.79 -9.48
C LEU A 185 -13.69 4.66 -10.66
N SER A 186 -13.41 5.37 -11.75
CA SER A 186 -14.10 5.13 -13.02
C SER A 186 -13.70 3.78 -13.63
N GLN A 187 -14.49 3.29 -14.60
CA GLN A 187 -14.15 2.10 -15.38
C GLN A 187 -12.75 2.20 -16.00
N GLU A 188 -12.43 3.34 -16.64
CA GLU A 188 -11.11 3.63 -17.24
C GLU A 188 -9.98 3.56 -16.19
N ILE A 189 -10.19 4.14 -14.99
CA ILE A 189 -9.21 4.05 -13.90
C ILE A 189 -9.00 2.59 -13.46
N ILE A 190 -10.05 1.77 -13.42
CA ILE A 190 -9.91 0.36 -13.06
C ILE A 190 -9.14 -0.38 -14.14
N GLU A 191 -9.54 -0.26 -15.41
CA GLU A 191 -8.92 -0.95 -16.55
C GLU A 191 -7.45 -0.56 -16.77
N ASP A 192 -7.08 0.71 -16.62
CA ASP A 192 -5.69 1.19 -16.80
C ASP A 192 -4.74 0.83 -15.63
N ASN A 193 -5.28 0.48 -14.45
CA ASN A 193 -4.49 0.32 -13.23
C ASN A 193 -4.64 -1.05 -12.55
N GLU A 194 -5.45 -1.96 -13.12
CA GLU A 194 -5.58 -3.34 -12.65
C GLU A 194 -4.26 -4.10 -12.86
N ILE A 195 -3.91 -4.93 -11.87
CA ILE A 195 -2.75 -5.79 -11.91
C ILE A 195 -3.20 -7.17 -12.40
N ASP A 196 -2.62 -7.63 -13.52
CA ASP A 196 -2.82 -8.98 -14.04
C ASP A 196 -2.56 -10.04 -12.95
N SER A 197 -3.43 -11.04 -12.87
CA SER A 197 -3.35 -12.11 -11.88
C SER A 197 -2.22 -13.11 -12.17
N CYS A 198 -1.63 -13.66 -11.09
CA CYS A 198 -0.70 -14.79 -11.12
C CYS A 198 -1.31 -16.07 -10.50
#